data_AF-A0A2M7PZI8-F1
#
_entry.id   AF-A0A2M7PZI8-F1
#
_cell.length_a   1.000
_cell.length_b   1.000
_cell.length_c   1.000
_cell.angle_alpha   90.00
_cell.angle_beta   90.00
_cell.angle_gamma   90.00
#
_symmetry.space_group_name_H-M   'P 1'
#
loop_
_entity.id
_entity.type
_entity.pdbx_description
1 polymer ?
#
loop_
_entity_poly.entity_id
_entity_poly.type
_entity_poly.pdbx_seq_one_letter_code
_entity_poly.pdbx_strand_id
1 'polypeptide(L)'
;MNIRIFLAALFLFVLAAAPIGNNQAGFTYTMAQAGEGGMAKVSLLLKKLSSSMASIKDFDELEQAGMPKADVDRMRRAMNEKINQMTEEAITLIQSL
;
A
#
# COMPACT_ATOMS: atom_id res chain seq x y z
N MET A 1 16.06 37.33 -37.84
CA MET A 1 15.78 36.60 -36.58
C MET A 1 15.25 35.24 -36.99
N ASN A 2 16.10 34.21 -36.91
CA ASN A 2 16.02 33.04 -37.78
C ASN A 2 15.28 31.89 -37.10
N ILE A 3 14.14 31.51 -37.67
CA ILE A 3 13.18 30.50 -37.18
C ILE A 3 13.74 29.06 -37.10
N ARG A 4 14.99 28.86 -37.54
CA ARG A 4 15.72 27.58 -37.47
C ARG A 4 16.32 27.29 -36.08
N ILE A 5 16.37 28.28 -35.19
CA ILE A 5 16.91 28.11 -33.82
C ILE A 5 15.87 27.53 -32.85
N PHE A 6 14.57 27.69 -33.14
CA PHE A 6 13.49 27.14 -32.31
C PHE A 6 13.21 25.64 -32.53
N LEU A 7 13.70 25.06 -33.63
CA LEU A 7 13.50 23.64 -33.99
C LEU A 7 14.61 22.70 -33.47
N ALA A 8 15.65 23.24 -32.83
CA ALA A 8 16.78 22.47 -32.28
C ALA A 8 16.65 22.19 -30.76
N ALA A 9 15.54 22.58 -30.12
CA ALA A 9 15.35 22.47 -28.67
C ALA A 9 14.41 21.33 -28.23
N LEU A 10 13.99 20.44 -29.14
CA LEU A 10 13.03 19.36 -28.85
C LEU A 10 13.61 17.94 -28.99
N PHE A 11 14.94 17.77 -28.83
CA PHE A 11 15.53 16.43 -28.86
C PHE A 11 16.81 16.35 -28.01
N LEU A 12 16.65 16.45 -26.69
CA LEU A 12 17.68 16.00 -25.74
C LEU A 12 17.04 15.63 -24.40
N PHE A 13 16.19 14.61 -24.45
CA PHE A 13 15.88 13.80 -23.29
C PHE A 13 16.58 12.47 -23.52
N VAL A 14 17.52 12.09 -22.64
CA VAL A 14 17.75 10.71 -22.20
C VAL A 14 18.94 10.65 -21.23
N LEU A 15 18.65 10.04 -20.07
CA LEU A 15 19.55 9.31 -19.17
C LEU A 15 20.63 10.07 -18.39
N ALA A 16 20.26 10.46 -17.17
CA ALA A 16 21.14 10.31 -16.01
C ALA A 16 20.31 10.18 -14.71
N ALA A 17 19.40 9.20 -14.65
CA ALA A 17 18.84 8.76 -13.38
C ALA A 17 19.75 7.64 -12.83
N ALA A 18 20.78 8.02 -12.07
CA ALA A 18 21.57 7.06 -11.31
C ALA A 18 20.68 6.46 -10.21
N PRO A 19 20.55 5.12 -10.11
CA PRO A 19 19.92 4.53 -8.94
C PRO A 19 20.81 4.77 -7.73
N ILE A 20 20.34 5.60 -6.80
CA ILE A 20 20.88 5.64 -5.43
C ILE A 20 20.68 4.24 -4.87
N GLY A 21 21.79 3.51 -4.73
CA GLY A 21 21.83 2.18 -4.13
C GLY A 21 21.35 2.26 -2.69
N ASN A 22 20.05 1.99 -2.50
CA ASN A 22 19.48 1.78 -1.19
C ASN A 22 19.80 0.34 -0.79
N ASN A 23 20.62 0.18 0.25
CA ASN A 23 20.90 -1.10 0.90
C ASN A 23 19.60 -1.66 1.50
N GLN A 24 18.80 -2.34 0.68
CA GLN A 24 17.77 -3.23 1.20
C GLN A 24 18.39 -4.61 1.35
N ALA A 25 18.52 -5.05 2.59
CA ALA A 25 18.68 -6.45 2.94
C ALA A 25 17.51 -7.22 2.31
N GLY A 26 17.74 -7.73 1.10
CA GLY A 26 16.81 -8.56 0.37
C GLY A 26 16.80 -9.93 1.02
N PHE A 27 15.75 -10.25 1.76
CA PHE A 27 15.35 -11.63 1.93
C PHE A 27 14.99 -12.18 0.55
N THR A 28 15.87 -13.04 0.03
CA THR A 28 15.67 -13.78 -1.21
C THR A 28 14.58 -14.83 -0.97
N TYR A 29 13.33 -14.47 -1.26
CA TYR A 29 12.26 -15.47 -1.41
C TYR A 29 12.30 -15.99 -2.84
N THR A 30 13.07 -17.05 -3.06
CA THR A 30 12.94 -17.87 -4.26
C THR A 30 11.62 -18.61 -4.15
N MET A 31 10.70 -18.27 -5.03
CA MET A 31 9.37 -18.80 -5.05
C MET A 31 9.12 -19.23 -6.52
N ALA A 32 8.91 -20.55 -6.68
CA ALA A 32 8.65 -21.28 -7.89
C ALA A 32 7.18 -21.17 -8.36
N GLN A 33 7.04 -20.62 -9.56
CA GLN A 33 5.88 -20.60 -10.46
C GLN A 33 4.80 -21.67 -10.20
N ALA A 34 3.55 -21.18 -10.15
CA ALA A 34 2.25 -21.87 -10.28
C ALA A 34 1.42 -22.14 -9.01
N GLY A 35 1.93 -21.92 -7.79
CA GLY A 35 1.15 -21.97 -6.53
C GLY A 35 1.14 -20.66 -5.71
N GLU A 36 1.84 -19.63 -6.18
CA GLU A 36 2.37 -18.57 -5.30
C GLU A 36 1.54 -17.30 -5.24
N GLY A 37 0.75 -17.03 -6.28
CA GLY A 37 -0.08 -15.85 -6.32
C GLY A 37 -1.14 -15.86 -5.22
N GLY A 38 -1.62 -17.04 -4.85
CA GLY A 38 -2.65 -17.23 -3.83
C GLY A 38 -2.15 -16.96 -2.41
N MET A 39 -1.10 -17.67 -1.99
CA MET A 39 -0.50 -17.48 -0.66
C MET A 39 0.15 -16.10 -0.48
N ALA A 40 0.76 -15.53 -1.53
CA ALA A 40 1.26 -14.16 -1.46
C ALA A 40 0.14 -13.12 -1.28
N LYS A 41 -1.03 -13.33 -1.93
CA LYS A 41 -2.22 -12.48 -1.73
C LYS A 41 -2.77 -12.61 -0.31
N VAL A 42 -2.86 -13.82 0.23
CA VAL A 42 -3.30 -14.06 1.62
C VAL A 42 -2.36 -13.37 2.60
N SER A 43 -1.04 -13.55 2.45
CA SER A 43 -0.03 -12.88 3.29
C SER A 43 -0.17 -11.35 3.27
N LEU A 44 -0.38 -10.77 2.08
CA LEU A 44 -0.58 -9.33 1.91
C LEU A 44 -1.88 -8.84 2.53
N LEU A 45 -2.97 -9.60 2.43
CA LEU A 45 -4.25 -9.29 3.08
C LEU A 45 -4.15 -9.34 4.60
N LEU A 46 -3.52 -10.39 5.15
CA LEU A 46 -3.28 -10.51 6.60
C LEU A 46 -2.43 -9.35 7.12
N LYS A 47 -1.41 -8.91 6.35
CA LYS A 47 -0.59 -7.75 6.70
C LYS A 47 -1.40 -6.45 6.72
N LYS A 48 -2.29 -6.26 5.73
CA LYS A 48 -3.21 -5.10 5.69
C LYS A 48 -4.19 -5.12 6.87
N LEU A 49 -4.75 -6.30 7.18
CA LEU A 49 -5.66 -6.47 8.30
C LEU A 49 -5.00 -6.12 9.63
N SER A 50 -3.78 -6.62 9.88
CA SER A 50 -2.99 -6.25 11.05
C SER A 50 -2.74 -4.73 11.12
N SER A 51 -2.41 -4.10 9.99
CA SER A 51 -2.23 -2.64 9.94
C SER A 51 -3.51 -1.88 10.24
N SER A 52 -4.66 -2.32 9.73
CA SER A 52 -5.95 -1.67 10.00
C SER A 52 -6.39 -1.82 11.46
N MET A 53 -6.03 -2.93 12.12
CA MET A 53 -6.24 -3.09 13.56
C MET A 53 -5.36 -2.13 14.38
N ALA A 54 -4.12 -1.88 13.96
CA ALA A 54 -3.26 -0.89 14.61
C ALA A 54 -3.84 0.53 14.51
N SER A 55 -4.39 0.90 13.35
CA SER A 55 -5.00 2.21 13.12
C SER A 55 -6.24 2.51 14.00
N ILE A 56 -6.85 1.49 14.61
CA ILE A 56 -7.94 1.72 15.58
C ILE A 56 -7.41 2.38 16.85
N LYS A 57 -6.18 2.06 17.27
CA LYS A 57 -5.54 2.68 18.44
C LYS A 57 -5.26 4.16 18.18
N ASP A 58 -4.87 4.50 16.95
CA ASP A 58 -4.60 5.87 16.53
C ASP A 58 -5.86 6.76 16.62
N PHE A 59 -7.06 6.18 16.61
CA PHE A 59 -8.31 6.94 16.79
C PHE A 59 -8.49 7.51 18.20
N ASP A 60 -7.95 6.86 19.23
CA ASP A 60 -7.93 7.42 20.59
C ASP A 60 -6.99 8.64 20.66
N GLU A 61 -5.91 8.62 19.88
CA GLU A 61 -4.98 9.75 19.75
C GLU A 61 -5.64 10.91 18.98
N LEU A 62 -6.49 10.63 17.99
CA LEU A 62 -7.27 11.66 17.29
C LEU A 62 -8.31 12.33 18.20
N GLU A 63 -8.97 11.59 19.08
CA GLU A 63 -9.88 12.17 20.08
C GLU A 63 -9.11 13.09 21.03
N GLN A 64 -7.92 12.67 21.48
CA GLN A 64 -7.04 13.49 22.32
C GLN A 64 -6.48 14.72 21.60
N ALA A 65 -6.28 14.63 20.28
CA ALA A 65 -5.88 15.75 19.43
C ALA A 65 -7.02 16.75 19.14
N GLY A 66 -8.23 16.50 19.67
CA GLY A 66 -9.38 17.40 19.58
C GLY A 66 -10.36 17.06 18.46
N MET A 67 -10.27 15.88 17.84
CA MET A 67 -11.29 15.41 16.90
C MET A 67 -12.62 15.17 17.64
N PRO A 68 -13.77 15.59 17.10
CA PRO A 68 -15.06 15.32 17.72
C PRO A 68 -15.30 13.82 17.88
N LYS A 69 -15.70 13.39 19.08
CA LYS A 69 -15.97 11.98 19.39
C LYS A 69 -16.91 11.31 18.38
N ALA A 70 -17.92 12.04 17.90
CA ALA A 70 -18.86 11.54 16.89
C ALA A 70 -18.18 11.19 15.55
N ASP A 71 -17.14 11.94 15.16
CA ASP A 71 -16.37 11.67 13.94
C ASP A 71 -15.42 10.49 14.14
N VAL A 72 -14.75 10.44 15.29
CA VAL A 72 -13.90 9.31 15.69
C VAL A 72 -14.70 8.00 15.74
N ASP A 73 -15.91 8.04 16.31
CA ASP A 73 -16.80 6.88 16.38
C ASP A 73 -17.27 6.42 15.00
N ARG A 74 -17.54 7.36 14.07
CA ARG A 74 -17.84 7.03 12.67
C ARG A 74 -16.66 6.34 12.01
N MET A 75 -15.45 6.85 12.20
CA MET A 75 -14.22 6.25 11.67
C MET A 75 -13.96 4.86 12.26
N ARG A 76 -14.17 4.69 13.57
CA ARG A 76 -14.04 3.40 14.26
C ARG A 76 -15.02 2.36 13.69
N ARG A 77 -16.27 2.75 13.46
CA ARG A 77 -17.28 1.87 12.83
C ARG A 77 -16.88 1.49 11.41
N ALA A 78 -16.50 2.45 10.57
CA ALA A 78 -16.08 2.19 9.19
C ALA A 78 -14.81 1.29 9.14
N MET A 79 -13.87 1.49 10.06
CA MET A 79 -12.67 0.65 10.15
C MET A 79 -13.01 -0.78 10.58
N ASN A 80 -13.91 -0.96 11.55
CA ASN A 80 -14.39 -2.28 11.95
C ASN A 80 -15.08 -3.01 10.79
N GLU A 81 -15.94 -2.31 10.03
CA GLU A 81 -16.54 -2.87 8.81
C GLU A 81 -15.48 -3.27 7.78
N LYS A 82 -14.45 -2.45 7.60
CA LYS A 82 -13.35 -2.77 6.67
C LYS A 82 -12.53 -3.98 7.11
N ILE A 83 -12.27 -4.12 8.41
CA ILE A 83 -11.59 -5.29 8.98
C ILE A 83 -12.43 -6.55 8.74
N ASN A 84 -13.73 -6.49 8.96
CA ASN A 84 -14.63 -7.63 8.72
C ASN A 84 -14.61 -8.03 7.23
N GLN A 85 -14.72 -7.07 6.31
CA GLN A 85 -14.63 -7.33 4.86
C GLN A 85 -13.29 -7.99 4.48
N MET A 86 -12.16 -7.47 4.96
CA MET A 86 -10.86 -8.05 4.67
C MET A 86 -10.67 -9.43 5.31
N THR A 87 -11.30 -9.68 6.45
CA THR A 87 -11.31 -10.99 7.11
C THR A 87 -12.06 -12.00 6.25
N GLU A 88 -13.26 -11.64 5.78
CA GLU A 88 -14.06 -12.47 4.86
C GLU A 88 -13.32 -12.74 3.55
N GLU A 89 -12.74 -11.72 2.92
CA GLU A 89 -11.91 -11.86 1.72
C GLU A 89 -10.72 -12.81 1.96
N ALA A 90 -10.04 -12.70 3.10
CA ALA A 90 -8.94 -13.58 3.45
C ALA A 90 -9.41 -15.03 3.62
N ILE A 91 -10.54 -15.27 4.28
CA ILE A 91 -11.14 -16.61 4.44
C ILE A 91 -11.52 -17.18 3.07
N THR A 92 -12.21 -16.42 2.23
CA THR A 92 -12.58 -16.86 0.88
C THR A 92 -11.36 -17.19 0.04
N LEU A 93 -10.31 -16.38 0.12
CA LEU A 93 -9.06 -16.67 -0.58
C LEU A 93 -8.44 -17.96 -0.07
N ILE A 94 -8.31 -18.16 1.24
CA ILE A 94 -7.77 -19.40 1.84
C ILE A 94 -8.58 -20.62 1.42
N GLN A 95 -9.91 -20.52 1.38
CA GLN A 95 -10.80 -21.61 0.94
C GLN A 95 -10.68 -21.91 -0.56
N SER A 96 -10.23 -20.94 -1.35
CA SER A 96 -10.04 -21.07 -2.80
C SER A 96 -8.64 -21.55 -3.21
N LEU A 97 -7.74 -21.74 -2.24
CA LEU A 97 -6.40 -22.34 -2.43
C LEU A 97 -6.47 -23.86 -2.36
#